data_AF-A0A3T1CYX6-F1
#
_entry.id   AF-A0A3T1CYX6-F1
#
_cell.length_a   1.000
_cell.length_b   1.000
_cell.length_c   1.000
_cell.angle_alpha   90.00
_cell.angle_beta   90.00
_cell.angle_gamma   90.00
#
_symmetry.space_group_name_H-M   'P 1'
#
loop_
_entity.id
_entity.type
_entity.pdbx_description
1 polymer ?
#
loop_
_entity_poly.entity_id
_entity_poly.type
_entity_poly.pdbx_seq_one_letter_code
_entity_poly.pdbx_strand_id
1 'polypeptide(L)'
;MGISLGSLRYYFHTQEELLAYSMRLVSLRVNERIARLPFNGEPRHDIEMIIAELSPLDEERLAEAEVWLAFAGKAVSNATIRALSREVHEELYAGFRRMIDLLVSMKLTKEGINAEYEAKRLHALTDGLILHYTTFPESRSKEEFMQAVSYHLDHIMK
;
A
#
# COMPACT_ATOMS: atom_id res chain seq x y z
N MET A 1 -1.59 -3.21 25.85
CA MET A 1 -0.42 -2.86 26.70
C MET A 1 0.37 -1.80 25.96
N GLY A 2 0.18 -0.53 26.31
CA GLY A 2 0.83 0.60 25.62
C GLY A 2 2.24 0.83 26.14
N ILE A 3 3.23 0.83 25.25
CA ILE A 3 4.59 1.27 25.54
C ILE A 3 4.53 2.79 25.79
N SER A 4 5.10 3.28 26.90
CA SER A 4 5.14 4.71 27.17
C SER A 4 6.17 5.40 26.25
N LEU A 5 5.98 6.69 25.98
CA LEU A 5 6.98 7.50 25.26
C LEU A 5 8.37 7.43 25.91
N GLY A 6 8.43 7.25 27.23
CA GLY A 6 9.67 7.04 27.98
C GLY A 6 10.33 5.69 27.70
N SER A 7 9.55 4.60 27.56
CA SER A 7 10.12 3.29 27.25
C SER A 7 10.55 3.14 25.78
N LEU A 8 9.93 3.86 24.84
CA LEU A 8 10.39 3.89 23.44
C LEU A 8 11.82 4.42 23.29
N ARG A 9 12.22 5.41 24.12
CA ARG A 9 13.59 5.96 24.13
C ARG A 9 14.65 4.98 24.65
N TYR A 10 14.23 3.93 25.37
CA TYR A 10 15.13 2.83 25.77
C TYR A 10 15.32 1.80 24.66
N TYR A 11 14.38 1.70 23.70
CA TYR A 11 14.45 0.76 22.58
C TYR A 11 15.01 1.38 21.28
N PHE A 12 14.86 2.70 21.09
CA PHE A 12 15.34 3.40 19.90
C PHE A 12 16.20 4.60 20.29
N HIS A 13 17.41 4.62 19.76
CA HIS A 13 18.39 5.67 19.99
C HIS A 13 18.19 6.86 19.05
N THR A 14 17.47 6.68 17.94
CA THR A 14 17.17 7.74 16.95
C THR A 14 15.72 7.74 16.48
N GLN A 15 15.25 8.88 15.96
CA GLN A 15 13.93 8.99 15.33
C GLN A 15 13.84 8.12 14.08
N GLU A 16 14.95 7.97 13.36
CA GLU A 16 15.09 7.10 12.19
C GLU A 16 14.86 5.62 12.55
N GLU A 17 15.45 5.15 13.65
CA GLU A 17 15.26 3.76 14.12
C GLU A 17 13.80 3.50 14.49
N LEU A 18 13.17 4.43 15.20
CA LEU A 18 11.74 4.34 15.54
C LEU A 18 10.88 4.32 14.27
N LEU A 19 11.14 5.21 13.31
CA LEU A 19 10.37 5.29 12.06
C LEU A 19 10.55 4.03 11.20
N ALA A 20 11.77 3.51 11.09
CA ALA A 20 12.05 2.26 10.39
C ALA A 20 11.38 1.05 11.05
N TYR A 21 11.38 1.00 12.39
CA TYR A 21 10.65 -0.04 13.13
C TYR A 21 9.14 0.06 12.91
N SER A 22 8.57 1.26 13.01
CA SER A 22 7.15 1.49 12.76
C SER A 22 6.75 1.07 11.35
N MET A 23 7.54 1.40 10.32
CA MET A 23 7.25 0.98 8.95
C MET A 23 7.30 -0.55 8.81
N ARG A 24 8.27 -1.23 9.42
CA ARG A 24 8.30 -2.71 9.44
C ARG A 24 7.07 -3.31 10.11
N LEU A 25 6.60 -2.70 11.20
CA LEU A 25 5.38 -3.14 11.89
C LEU A 25 4.14 -2.94 11.01
N VAL A 26 4.06 -1.81 10.29
CA VAL A 26 3.00 -1.53 9.30
C VAL A 26 3.00 -2.62 8.22
N SER A 27 4.14 -2.87 7.57
CA SER A 27 4.27 -3.92 6.54
C SER A 27 3.84 -5.30 7.06
N LEU A 28 4.23 -5.65 8.30
CA LEU A 28 3.83 -6.91 8.92
C LEU A 28 2.31 -7.01 9.09
N ARG A 29 1.67 -5.97 9.65
CA ARG A 29 0.22 -5.94 9.90
C ARG A 29 -0.59 -6.01 8.61
N VAL A 30 -0.20 -5.22 7.61
CA VAL A 30 -0.79 -5.24 6.27
C VAL A 30 -0.72 -6.67 5.69
N ASN A 31 0.45 -7.29 5.71
CA ASN A 31 0.64 -8.65 5.21
C ASN A 31 -0.19 -9.68 6.00
N GLU A 32 -0.30 -9.55 7.32
CA GLU A 32 -1.16 -10.41 8.15
C GLU A 32 -2.65 -10.25 7.81
N ARG A 33 -3.13 -9.03 7.54
CA ARG A 33 -4.52 -8.79 7.14
C ARG A 33 -4.79 -9.36 5.75
N ILE A 34 -3.91 -9.11 4.78
CA ILE A 34 -4.00 -9.67 3.42
C ILE A 34 -4.05 -11.20 3.46
N ALA A 35 -3.21 -11.85 4.28
CA ALA A 35 -3.18 -13.31 4.40
C ALA A 35 -4.46 -13.92 4.99
N ARG A 36 -5.31 -13.12 5.66
CA ARG A 36 -6.58 -13.53 6.26
C ARG A 36 -7.80 -13.15 5.40
N LEU A 37 -7.59 -12.49 4.26
CA LEU A 37 -8.68 -12.10 3.38
C LEU A 37 -9.45 -13.35 2.89
N PRO A 38 -10.79 -13.30 2.87
CA PRO A 38 -11.62 -14.41 2.41
C PRO A 38 -11.68 -14.45 0.88
N PHE A 39 -10.54 -14.69 0.24
CA PHE A 39 -10.46 -14.77 -1.22
C PHE A 39 -11.44 -15.79 -1.77
N ASN A 40 -12.22 -15.38 -2.77
CA ASN A 40 -13.24 -16.23 -3.38
C ASN A 40 -12.81 -16.74 -4.78
N GLY A 41 -11.64 -16.32 -5.25
CA GLY A 41 -11.09 -16.71 -6.55
C GLY A 41 -11.60 -15.88 -7.71
N GLU A 42 -12.42 -14.85 -7.47
CA GLU A 42 -12.79 -13.83 -8.45
C GLU A 42 -11.67 -12.77 -8.48
N PRO A 43 -10.82 -12.73 -9.54
CA PRO A 43 -9.59 -11.96 -9.50
C PRO A 43 -9.78 -10.46 -9.31
N ARG A 44 -10.86 -9.87 -9.85
CA ARG A 44 -11.13 -8.44 -9.66
C ARG A 44 -11.41 -8.15 -8.20
N HIS A 45 -12.35 -8.86 -7.62
CA HIS A 45 -12.75 -8.72 -6.22
C HIS A 45 -11.56 -8.95 -5.28
N ASP A 46 -10.79 -10.00 -5.51
CA ASP A 46 -9.62 -10.32 -4.68
C ASP A 46 -8.55 -9.21 -4.76
N ILE A 47 -8.33 -8.62 -5.95
CA ILE A 47 -7.43 -7.46 -6.12
C ILE A 47 -7.97 -6.23 -5.38
N GLU A 48 -9.25 -5.92 -5.52
CA GLU A 48 -9.89 -4.79 -4.84
C GLU A 48 -9.81 -4.94 -3.31
N MET A 49 -9.97 -6.15 -2.76
CA MET A 49 -9.78 -6.43 -1.34
C MET A 49 -8.33 -6.18 -0.89
N ILE A 50 -7.33 -6.63 -1.66
CA ILE A 50 -5.93 -6.40 -1.29
C ILE A 50 -5.62 -4.90 -1.29
N ILE A 51 -6.05 -4.16 -2.31
CA ILE A 51 -5.82 -2.71 -2.39
C ILE A 51 -6.53 -2.01 -1.23
N ALA A 52 -7.74 -2.45 -0.86
CA ALA A 52 -8.43 -1.91 0.31
C ALA A 52 -7.59 -2.07 1.60
N GLU A 53 -6.91 -3.21 1.81
CA GLU A 53 -6.04 -3.43 2.97
C GLU A 53 -4.79 -2.52 3.02
N LEU A 54 -4.32 -2.05 1.86
CA LEU A 54 -3.24 -1.07 1.72
C LEU A 54 -3.70 0.38 1.96
N SER A 55 -5.01 0.61 1.98
CA SER A 55 -5.60 1.95 1.84
C SER A 55 -6.13 2.50 3.17
N PRO A 56 -6.07 3.84 3.41
CA PRO A 56 -6.50 4.47 4.65
C PRO A 56 -8.04 4.54 4.77
N LEU A 57 -8.68 3.38 4.82
CA LEU A 57 -10.14 3.23 4.80
C LEU A 57 -10.72 3.05 6.21
N ASP A 58 -9.91 3.06 7.26
CA ASP A 58 -10.33 3.16 8.65
C ASP A 58 -9.25 3.83 9.51
N GLU A 59 -9.51 4.02 10.79
CA GLU A 59 -8.59 4.70 11.72
C GLU A 59 -7.25 3.99 11.86
N GLU A 60 -7.23 2.66 11.85
CA GLU A 60 -5.99 1.88 11.96
C GLU A 60 -5.15 2.04 10.70
N ARG A 61 -5.74 1.81 9.53
CA ARG A 61 -5.06 1.94 8.24
C ARG A 61 -4.69 3.38 7.90
N LEU A 62 -5.41 4.35 8.44
CA LEU A 62 -5.02 5.75 8.37
C LEU A 62 -3.72 6.02 9.14
N ALA A 63 -3.62 5.54 10.37
CA ALA A 63 -2.40 5.71 11.17
C ALA A 63 -1.20 5.00 10.50
N GLU A 64 -1.43 3.85 9.86
CA GLU A 64 -0.42 3.17 9.05
C GLU A 64 0.01 3.99 7.84
N ALA A 65 -0.94 4.60 7.12
CA ALA A 65 -0.65 5.49 6.00
C ALA A 65 0.14 6.73 6.45
N GLU A 66 -0.18 7.34 7.59
CA GLU A 66 0.60 8.46 8.16
C GLU A 66 2.06 8.07 8.42
N VAL A 67 2.30 6.85 8.94
CA VAL A 67 3.66 6.31 9.11
C VAL A 67 4.34 6.13 7.75
N TRP A 68 3.65 5.58 6.76
CA TRP A 68 4.19 5.41 5.41
C TRP A 68 4.54 6.76 4.76
N LEU A 69 3.70 7.79 4.86
CA LEU A 69 4.00 9.14 4.33
C LEU A 69 5.24 9.74 5.01
N ALA A 70 5.31 9.67 6.34
CA ALA A 70 6.47 10.19 7.08
C ALA A 70 7.75 9.44 6.69
N PHE A 71 7.66 8.13 6.52
CA PHE A 71 8.75 7.27 6.09
C PHE A 71 9.22 7.58 4.66
N ALA A 72 8.30 7.65 3.70
CA ALA A 72 8.58 7.97 2.30
C ALA A 72 9.19 9.37 2.15
N GLY A 73 8.66 10.37 2.87
CA GLY A 73 9.21 11.72 2.90
C GLY A 73 10.65 11.76 3.46
N LYS A 74 10.91 11.03 4.56
CA LYS A 74 12.25 10.96 5.17
C LYS A 74 13.26 10.23 4.27
N ALA A 75 12.83 9.24 3.50
CA ALA A 75 13.68 8.50 2.57
C ALA A 75 14.36 9.42 1.53
N VAL A 76 13.77 10.57 1.19
CA VAL A 76 14.35 11.54 0.26
C VAL A 76 15.68 12.11 0.76
N SER A 77 15.83 12.34 2.06
CA SER A 77 17.02 13.00 2.64
C SER A 77 17.89 12.09 3.49
N ASN A 78 17.43 10.89 3.88
CA ASN A 78 18.16 9.99 4.77
C ASN A 78 18.53 8.66 4.09
N ALA A 79 19.83 8.37 3.96
CA ALA A 79 20.33 7.19 3.26
C ALA A 79 19.91 5.85 3.91
N THR A 80 19.91 5.76 5.24
CA THR A 80 19.50 4.55 5.97
C THR A 80 18.03 4.24 5.74
N ILE A 81 17.16 5.24 5.87
CA ILE A 81 15.72 5.11 5.60
C ILE A 81 15.47 4.79 4.12
N ARG A 82 16.24 5.39 3.21
CA ARG A 82 16.13 5.14 1.76
C ARG A 82 16.40 3.68 1.37
N ALA A 83 17.32 3.00 2.06
CA ALA A 83 17.58 1.58 1.83
C ALA A 83 16.35 0.74 2.16
N LEU A 84 15.76 0.91 3.35
CA LEU A 84 14.52 0.24 3.74
C LEU A 84 13.35 0.63 2.82
N SER A 85 13.28 1.90 2.42
CA SER A 85 12.21 2.39 1.55
C SER A 85 12.26 1.75 0.17
N ARG A 86 13.46 1.45 -0.35
CA ARG A 86 13.62 0.67 -1.57
C ARG A 86 13.06 -0.74 -1.39
N GLU A 87 13.40 -1.43 -0.31
CA GLU A 87 12.89 -2.79 -0.04
C GLU A 87 11.36 -2.82 0.00
N VAL A 88 10.75 -1.90 0.74
CA VAL A 88 9.29 -1.77 0.83
C VAL A 88 8.67 -1.46 -0.54
N HIS A 89 9.28 -0.55 -1.31
CA HIS A 89 8.80 -0.21 -2.66
C HIS A 89 8.84 -1.41 -3.61
N GLU A 90 9.93 -2.18 -3.61
CA GLU A 90 10.05 -3.39 -4.45
C GLU A 90 9.05 -4.47 -4.04
N GLU A 91 8.80 -4.65 -2.74
CA GLU A 91 7.79 -5.59 -2.23
C GLU A 91 6.38 -5.21 -2.70
N LEU A 92 6.00 -3.94 -2.55
CA LEU A 92 4.72 -3.41 -3.01
C LEU A 92 4.58 -3.54 -4.53
N TYR A 93 5.58 -3.11 -5.28
CA TYR A 93 5.58 -3.22 -6.74
C TYR A 93 5.44 -4.68 -7.20
N ALA A 94 6.16 -5.61 -6.56
CA ALA A 94 6.02 -7.03 -6.85
C ALA A 94 4.60 -7.54 -6.55
N GLY A 95 3.93 -7.02 -5.52
CA GLY A 95 2.51 -7.26 -5.25
C GLY A 95 1.61 -6.83 -6.39
N PHE A 96 1.69 -5.56 -6.81
CA PHE A 96 0.92 -5.05 -7.96
C PHE A 96 1.23 -5.79 -9.25
N ARG A 97 2.49 -6.15 -9.49
CA ARG A 97 2.89 -6.96 -10.65
C ARG A 97 2.20 -8.31 -10.66
N ARG A 98 2.17 -9.02 -9.52
CA ARG A 98 1.47 -10.31 -9.38
C ARG A 98 -0.03 -10.19 -9.67
N MET A 99 -0.67 -9.11 -9.23
CA MET A 99 -2.10 -8.86 -9.52
C MET A 99 -2.36 -8.76 -11.01
N ILE A 100 -1.57 -7.94 -11.72
CA ILE A 100 -1.74 -7.77 -13.17
C ILE A 100 -1.38 -9.06 -13.93
N ASP A 101 -0.32 -9.74 -13.54
CA ASP A 101 0.07 -11.01 -14.17
C ASP A 101 -0.97 -12.12 -13.97
N LEU A 102 -1.65 -12.14 -12.82
CA LEU A 102 -2.78 -13.03 -12.58
C LEU A 102 -3.89 -12.78 -13.62
N LEU A 103 -4.32 -11.53 -13.79
CA LEU A 103 -5.34 -11.16 -14.77
C LEU A 103 -4.95 -11.56 -16.20
N VAL A 104 -3.69 -11.33 -16.58
CA VAL A 104 -3.15 -11.70 -17.90
C VAL A 104 -3.17 -13.21 -18.08
N SER A 105 -2.68 -13.98 -17.09
CA SER A 105 -2.60 -15.44 -17.14
C SER A 105 -3.99 -16.09 -17.28
N MET A 106 -5.01 -15.47 -16.68
CA MET A 106 -6.41 -15.88 -16.76
C MET A 106 -7.12 -15.35 -18.01
N LYS A 107 -6.42 -14.60 -18.89
CA LYS A 107 -6.95 -13.98 -20.10
C LYS A 107 -8.11 -13.00 -19.85
N LEU A 108 -8.14 -12.39 -18.66
CA LEU A 108 -9.17 -11.45 -18.22
C LEU A 108 -8.88 -10.01 -18.64
N THR A 109 -7.72 -9.75 -19.23
CA THR A 109 -7.33 -8.41 -19.70
C THR A 109 -7.66 -8.20 -21.17
N LYS A 110 -7.82 -6.93 -21.57
CA LYS A 110 -7.87 -6.51 -22.98
C LYS A 110 -6.60 -6.97 -23.71
N GLU A 111 -6.71 -7.12 -25.02
CA GLU A 111 -5.58 -7.53 -25.86
C GLU A 111 -4.53 -6.42 -25.95
N GLY A 112 -3.25 -6.80 -25.95
CA GLY A 112 -2.14 -5.86 -26.15
C GLY A 112 -1.78 -4.99 -24.95
N ILE A 113 -2.34 -5.23 -23.76
CA ILE A 113 -1.90 -4.47 -22.57
C ILE A 113 -0.43 -4.73 -22.27
N ASN A 114 0.27 -3.70 -21.80
CA ASN A 114 1.61 -3.85 -21.27
C ASN A 114 1.52 -4.10 -19.76
N ALA A 115 1.63 -5.36 -19.37
CA ALA A 115 1.43 -5.78 -17.98
C ALA A 115 2.40 -5.13 -16.99
N GLU A 116 3.65 -4.86 -17.40
CA GLU A 116 4.63 -4.16 -16.56
C GLU A 116 4.21 -2.70 -16.34
N TYR A 117 3.75 -2.05 -17.40
CA TYR A 117 3.29 -0.66 -17.36
C TYR A 117 2.01 -0.51 -16.56
N GLU A 118 1.03 -1.40 -16.73
CA GLU A 118 -0.21 -1.37 -15.94
C GLU A 118 0.05 -1.64 -14.45
N ALA A 119 1.00 -2.51 -14.10
CA ALA A 119 1.41 -2.69 -12.70
C ALA A 119 2.02 -1.42 -12.10
N LYS A 120 2.87 -0.71 -12.86
CA LYS A 120 3.44 0.59 -12.45
C LYS A 120 2.35 1.65 -12.28
N ARG A 121 1.38 1.69 -13.19
CA ARG A 121 0.26 2.64 -13.15
C ARG A 121 -0.65 2.38 -11.95
N LEU A 122 -1.01 1.13 -11.69
CA LEU A 122 -1.85 0.78 -10.55
C LEU A 122 -1.15 1.09 -9.22
N HIS A 123 0.13 0.73 -9.09
CA HIS A 123 0.93 1.08 -7.92
C HIS A 123 0.96 2.60 -7.68
N ALA A 124 1.29 3.38 -8.72
CA ALA A 124 1.36 4.84 -8.62
C ALA A 124 0.00 5.49 -8.34
N LEU A 125 -1.09 4.95 -8.90
CA LEU A 125 -2.45 5.38 -8.61
C LEU A 125 -2.77 5.16 -7.12
N THR A 126 -2.51 3.95 -6.60
CA THR A 126 -2.76 3.62 -5.20
C THR A 126 -1.94 4.51 -4.27
N ASP A 127 -0.64 4.68 -4.51
CA ASP A 127 0.21 5.59 -3.72
C ASP A 127 -0.32 7.03 -3.70
N GLY A 128 -0.72 7.54 -4.88
CA GLY A 128 -1.28 8.89 -5.02
C GLY A 128 -2.59 9.06 -4.26
N LEU A 129 -3.48 8.05 -4.33
CA LEU A 129 -4.73 8.06 -3.57
C LEU A 129 -4.46 8.01 -2.06
N ILE A 130 -3.56 7.14 -1.59
CA ILE A 130 -3.17 7.05 -0.17
C ILE A 130 -2.61 8.40 0.31
N LEU A 131 -1.74 9.04 -0.48
CA LEU A 131 -1.17 10.35 -0.16
C LEU A 131 -2.25 11.42 -0.03
N HIS A 132 -3.13 11.54 -1.02
CA HIS A 132 -4.21 12.54 -0.99
C HIS A 132 -5.15 12.32 0.18
N TYR A 133 -5.58 11.08 0.38
CA TYR A 133 -6.55 10.74 1.42
C TYR A 133 -5.95 10.91 2.81
N THR A 134 -4.67 10.62 2.99
CA THR A 134 -4.02 10.85 4.29
C THR A 134 -3.87 12.35 4.57
N THR A 135 -3.49 13.13 3.55
CA THR A 135 -3.18 14.57 3.69
C THR A 135 -4.43 15.46 3.81
N PHE A 136 -5.53 15.08 3.17
CA PHE A 136 -6.77 15.89 3.08
C PHE A 136 -7.96 15.13 3.70
N PRO A 137 -8.03 15.03 5.05
CA PRO A 137 -9.04 14.25 5.75
C PRO A 137 -10.49 14.62 5.42
N GLU A 138 -10.73 15.89 5.12
CA GLU A 138 -12.03 16.45 4.76
C GLU A 138 -12.58 15.93 3.42
N SER A 139 -11.71 15.36 2.57
CA SER A 139 -12.06 14.86 1.24
C SER A 139 -12.04 13.33 1.15
N ARG A 140 -12.08 12.62 2.29
CA ARG A 140 -12.05 11.15 2.33
C ARG A 140 -13.42 10.55 2.05
N SER A 141 -13.64 10.04 0.84
CA SER A 141 -14.71 9.06 0.57
C SER A 141 -14.11 7.69 0.24
N LYS A 142 -14.40 6.69 1.07
CA LYS A 142 -13.93 5.32 0.83
C LYS A 142 -14.43 4.80 -0.52
N GLU A 143 -15.64 5.20 -0.88
CA GLU A 143 -16.30 4.87 -2.14
C GLU A 143 -15.54 5.49 -3.32
N GLU A 144 -15.16 6.77 -3.25
CA GLU A 144 -14.39 7.44 -4.31
C GLU A 144 -12.99 6.84 -4.47
N PHE A 145 -12.32 6.48 -3.37
CA PHE A 145 -11.02 5.78 -3.42
C PHE A 145 -11.15 4.49 -4.22
N MET A 146 -12.08 3.62 -3.82
CA MET A 146 -12.26 2.32 -4.46
C MET A 146 -12.80 2.48 -5.88
N GLN A 147 -13.60 3.51 -6.16
CA GLN A 147 -14.08 3.79 -7.51
C GLN A 147 -12.93 4.13 -8.46
N ALA A 148 -11.92 4.89 -8.03
CA ALA A 148 -10.75 5.17 -8.85
C ALA A 148 -9.95 3.90 -9.18
N VAL A 149 -9.83 2.98 -8.22
CA VAL A 149 -9.20 1.66 -8.41
C VAL A 149 -10.02 0.80 -9.37
N SER A 150 -11.32 0.65 -9.11
CA SER A 150 -12.24 -0.10 -9.98
C SER A 150 -12.26 0.45 -11.40
N TYR A 151 -12.21 1.77 -11.58
CA TYR A 151 -12.16 2.40 -12.90
C TYR A 151 -10.87 2.05 -13.66
N HIS A 152 -9.72 1.98 -12.96
CA HIS A 152 -8.50 1.50 -13.57
C HIS A 152 -8.64 0.03 -14.01
N LEU A 153 -9.22 -0.82 -13.17
CA LEU A 153 -9.47 -2.23 -13.50
C LEU A 153 -10.43 -2.39 -14.70
N ASP A 154 -11.51 -1.61 -14.76
CA ASP A 154 -12.44 -1.55 -15.92
C ASP A 154 -11.71 -1.19 -17.23
N HIS A 155 -10.70 -0.34 -17.13
CA HIS A 155 -9.94 0.08 -18.30
C HIS A 155 -9.03 -1.03 -18.85
N ILE A 156 -8.55 -1.94 -18.01
CA ILE A 156 -7.61 -3.00 -18.41
C ILE A 156 -8.25 -4.37 -18.58
N MET A 157 -9.37 -4.65 -17.90
CA MET A 157 -10.11 -5.92 -17.95
C MET A 157 -11.11 -5.98 -19.11
N LYS A 158 -11.46 -7.20 -19.54
CA LYS A 158 -12.47 -7.47 -20.59
C LYS A 158 -13.90 -7.43 -20.05
#